data_AF-A0A640KC53-F1
#
_entry.id   AF-A0A640KC53-F1
#
_cell.length_a   1.000
_cell.length_b   1.000
_cell.length_c   1.000
_cell.angle_alpha   90.00
_cell.angle_beta   90.00
_cell.angle_gamma   90.00
#
_symmetry.space_group_name_H-M   'P 1'
#
loop_
_entity.id
_entity.type
_entity.pdbx_description
1 polymer ?
#
loop_
_entity_poly.entity_id
_entity_poly.type
_entity_poly.pdbx_seq_one_letter_code
_entity_poly.pdbx_strand_id
1 'polypeptide(L)'
;MMTDRALGTCLLACNSSFFIYYVLWIGVMPFVDESHFTQALFLPREYGLLLAALVMTTAVGTCMFVGSLHTIWRTGYMPPSPRTSMGDGEIQLASKVATERVVSEVPMVVK
;
A
#
# COMPACT_ATOMS: atom_id res chain seq x y z
N MET A 1 -4.32 10.42 6.93
CA MET A 1 -3.00 10.89 7.41
C MET A 1 -2.31 9.98 8.43
N MET A 2 -3.02 9.21 9.27
CA MET A 2 -2.37 8.36 10.29
C MET A 2 -1.69 7.09 9.72
N THR A 3 -2.17 6.54 8.61
CA THR A 3 -1.64 5.28 8.03
C THR A 3 -0.21 5.43 7.49
N ASP A 4 0.09 6.51 6.77
CA ASP A 4 1.46 6.81 6.31
C ASP A 4 2.44 6.96 7.47
N ARG A 5 2.02 7.67 8.52
CA ARG A 5 2.85 7.82 9.74
C ARG A 5 3.06 6.50 10.44
N ALA A 6 2.04 5.65 10.54
CA ALA A 6 2.16 4.33 11.18
C ALA A 6 3.14 3.41 10.43
N LEU A 7 3.09 3.38 9.10
CA LEU A 7 4.03 2.62 8.28
C LEU A 7 5.46 3.15 8.41
N GLY A 8 5.64 4.48 8.34
CA GLY A 8 6.95 5.12 8.53
C GLY A 8 7.55 4.87 9.92
N THR A 9 6.74 4.96 10.98
CA THR A 9 7.19 4.64 12.35
C THR A 9 7.53 3.17 12.51
N CYS A 10 6.74 2.26 11.94
CA CYS A 10 7.04 0.83 11.97
C CYS A 10 8.37 0.53 11.27
N LEU A 11 8.58 1.08 10.07
CA LEU A 11 9.82 0.91 9.31
C LEU A 11 11.04 1.47 10.07
N LEU A 12 10.90 2.64 10.67
CA LEU A 12 11.96 3.30 11.44
C LEU A 12 12.31 2.52 12.71
N ALA A 13 11.31 2.02 13.43
CA ALA A 13 11.51 1.22 14.63
C ALA A 13 12.17 -0.12 14.31
N CYS A 14 11.74 -0.79 13.23
CA CYS A 14 12.34 -2.04 12.77
C CYS A 14 13.80 -1.82 12.37
N ASN A 15 14.07 -0.83 11.52
CA ASN A 15 15.43 -0.51 11.09
C ASN A 15 16.36 -0.12 12.25
N SER A 16 15.88 0.70 13.20
CA SER A 16 16.66 1.07 14.39
C SER A 16 17.01 -0.14 15.25
N SER A 17 16.08 -1.09 15.40
CA SER A 17 16.32 -2.32 16.16
C SER A 17 17.42 -3.18 15.52
N PHE A 18 17.44 -3.29 14.19
CA PHE A 18 18.49 -4.01 13.46
C PHE A 18 19.84 -3.30 13.52
N PHE A 19 19.85 -1.97 13.45
CA PHE A 19 21.08 -1.21 13.59
C PHE A 19 21.74 -1.47 14.96
N ILE A 20 20.95 -1.47 16.03
CA ILE A 20 21.44 -1.78 17.38
C ILE A 20 21.95 -3.22 17.44
N TYR A 21 21.22 -4.18 16.89
CA TYR A 21 21.65 -5.59 16.83
C TYR A 21 23.00 -5.73 16.11
N TYR A 22 23.16 -5.06 14.96
CA TYR A 22 24.39 -5.13 14.18
C TYR A 22 25.58 -4.45 14.86
N VAL A 23 25.37 -3.29 15.49
CA VAL A 23 26.40 -2.58 16.26
C VAL A 23 26.86 -3.42 17.46
N LEU A 24 25.92 -4.02 18.19
CA LEU A 24 26.23 -4.95 19.26
C LEU A 24 26.95 -6.19 18.73
N TRP A 25 26.52 -6.75 17.60
CA TRP A 25 27.14 -7.90 16.97
C TRP A 25 28.60 -7.64 16.57
N ILE A 26 28.88 -6.56 15.85
CA ILE A 26 30.25 -6.15 15.49
C ILE A 26 31.08 -5.82 16.72
N GLY A 27 30.49 -5.17 17.72
CA GLY A 27 31.20 -4.78 18.94
C GLY A 27 31.54 -5.97 19.83
N VAL A 28 30.67 -6.99 19.92
CA VAL A 28 30.85 -8.16 20.79
C VAL A 28 31.69 -9.26 20.14
N MET A 29 31.62 -9.42 18.80
CA MET A 29 32.40 -10.43 18.06
C MET A 29 33.92 -10.44 18.37
N PRO A 30 34.65 -9.31 18.45
CA PRO A 30 36.09 -9.35 18.72
C PRO A 30 36.44 -9.80 20.15
N PHE A 31 35.46 -9.92 21.05
CA PHE A 31 35.66 -10.33 22.44
C PHE A 31 35.14 -11.74 22.76
N VAL A 32 34.52 -12.43 21.80
CA VAL A 32 34.02 -13.80 21.97
C VAL A 32 35.07 -14.80 21.44
N ASP A 33 35.64 -15.58 22.37
CA ASP A 33 36.61 -16.63 22.10
C ASP A 33 35.95 -17.89 21.48
N GLU A 34 36.67 -18.60 20.61
CA GLU A 34 36.16 -19.66 19.72
C GLU A 34 35.71 -20.97 20.42
N SER A 35 35.81 -21.06 21.75
CA SER A 35 35.81 -22.36 22.46
C SER A 35 34.60 -22.67 23.36
N HIS A 36 33.51 -21.91 23.32
CA HIS A 36 32.36 -22.14 24.24
C HIS A 36 30.97 -22.17 23.55
N PHE A 37 30.05 -22.89 24.21
CA PHE A 37 28.60 -23.13 23.94
C PHE A 37 27.78 -21.92 23.45
N THR A 38 28.34 -20.71 23.59
CA THR A 38 27.79 -19.43 23.12
C THR A 38 27.77 -19.30 21.59
N GLN A 39 28.48 -20.14 20.83
CA GLN A 39 28.39 -20.20 19.36
C GLN A 39 27.00 -20.62 18.82
N ALA A 40 26.14 -21.23 19.64
CA ALA A 40 24.75 -21.48 19.24
C ALA A 40 23.89 -20.20 19.27
N LEU A 41 24.30 -19.18 20.04
CA LEU A 41 23.66 -17.87 20.10
C LEU A 41 24.32 -16.86 19.14
N PHE A 42 25.61 -17.05 18.84
CA PHE A 42 26.36 -16.31 17.84
C PHE A 42 26.66 -17.22 16.64
N LEU A 43 25.71 -17.29 15.69
CA LEU A 43 25.89 -17.97 14.41
C LEU A 43 27.23 -17.57 13.75
N PRO A 44 27.89 -18.49 13.01
CA PRO A 44 29.19 -18.25 12.37
C PRO A 44 29.19 -16.94 11.58
N ARG A 45 30.32 -16.23 11.55
CA ARG A 45 30.50 -14.89 10.94
C ARG A 45 29.86 -14.72 9.55
N GLU A 46 29.84 -15.81 8.79
CA GLU A 46 29.27 -15.95 7.45
C GLU A 46 27.74 -15.69 7.41
N TYR A 47 27.05 -16.02 8.50
CA TYR A 47 25.59 -15.93 8.62
C TYR A 47 25.10 -14.65 9.29
N GLY A 48 25.97 -13.82 9.87
CA GLY A 48 25.56 -12.56 10.51
C GLY A 48 24.93 -11.58 9.52
N LEU A 49 25.52 -11.47 8.33
CA LEU A 49 24.97 -10.64 7.24
C LEU A 49 23.69 -11.25 6.65
N LEU A 50 23.64 -12.58 6.57
CA LEU A 50 22.52 -13.33 6.01
C LEU A 50 21.28 -13.25 6.92
N LEU A 51 21.46 -13.33 8.23
CA LEU A 51 20.40 -13.15 9.21
C LEU A 51 19.87 -11.71 9.17
N ALA A 52 20.76 -10.72 9.15
CA ALA A 52 20.36 -9.32 9.01
C ALA A 52 19.58 -9.08 7.70
N ALA A 53 20.07 -9.61 6.57
CA ALA A 53 19.41 -9.47 5.27
C ALA A 53 18.06 -10.19 5.21
N LEU A 54 17.97 -11.41 5.74
CA LEU A 54 16.73 -12.19 5.77
C LEU A 54 15.67 -11.52 6.64
N VAL A 55 16.06 -10.98 7.79
CA VAL A 55 15.11 -10.30 8.67
C VAL A 55 14.71 -8.94 8.08
N MET A 56 15.63 -8.20 7.46
CA MET A 56 15.32 -6.92 6.84
C MET A 56 14.40 -7.07 5.61
N THR A 57 14.67 -8.08 4.77
CA THR A 57 13.82 -8.38 3.60
C THR A 57 12.44 -8.88 4.00
N THR A 58 12.35 -9.73 5.03
CA THR A 58 11.04 -10.19 5.54
C THR A 58 10.28 -9.08 6.26
N ALA A 59 10.94 -8.19 7.00
CA ALA A 59 10.30 -7.04 7.65
C ALA A 59 9.75 -6.05 6.61
N VAL A 60 10.54 -5.65 5.62
CA VAL A 60 10.07 -4.77 4.54
C VAL A 60 8.99 -5.44 3.71
N GLY A 61 9.16 -6.73 3.39
CA GLY A 61 8.19 -7.51 2.63
C GLY A 61 6.84 -7.63 3.34
N THR A 62 6.83 -7.97 4.63
CA THR A 62 5.60 -8.05 5.43
C THR A 62 4.96 -6.69 5.62
N CYS A 63 5.73 -5.63 5.84
CA CYS A 63 5.19 -4.26 5.92
C CYS A 63 4.52 -3.82 4.61
N MET A 64 5.16 -4.07 3.47
CA MET A 64 4.60 -3.79 2.14
C MET A 64 3.34 -4.61 1.87
N PHE A 65 3.37 -5.90 2.20
CA PHE A 65 2.24 -6.81 1.99
C PHE A 65 1.04 -6.41 2.84
N VAL A 66 1.24 -6.14 4.13
CA VAL A 66 0.18 -5.70 5.05
C VAL A 66 -0.35 -4.33 4.64
N GLY A 67 0.52 -3.39 4.25
CA GLY A 67 0.11 -2.07 3.76
C GLY A 67 -0.74 -2.13 2.50
N SER A 68 -0.38 -3.01 1.56
CA SER A 68 -1.12 -3.25 0.33
C SER A 68 -2.47 -3.91 0.61
N LEU A 69 -2.50 -4.97 1.42
CA LEU A 69 -3.75 -5.60 1.88
C LEU A 69 -4.65 -4.56 2.57
N HIS A 70 -4.15 -3.85 3.56
CA HIS A 70 -4.93 -2.83 4.26
C HIS A 70 -5.47 -1.74 3.32
N THR A 71 -4.69 -1.35 2.30
CA THR A 71 -5.15 -0.42 1.27
C THR A 71 -6.31 -1.02 0.48
N ILE A 72 -6.15 -2.21 -0.08
CA ILE A 72 -7.18 -2.88 -0.89
C ILE A 72 -8.48 -3.06 -0.11
N TRP A 73 -8.39 -3.43 1.16
CA TRP A 73 -9.57 -3.59 2.02
C TRP A 73 -10.26 -2.26 2.35
N ARG A 74 -9.52 -1.14 2.35
CA ARG A 74 -10.07 0.18 2.69
C ARG A 74 -10.55 0.96 1.47
N THR A 75 -9.86 0.86 0.34
CA THR A 75 -10.31 1.37 -0.96
C THR A 75 -11.11 0.29 -1.66
N GLY A 76 -12.40 0.18 -1.33
CA GLY A 76 -13.33 -0.60 -2.13
C GLY A 76 -13.19 -0.20 -3.60
N TYR A 77 -13.18 -1.19 -4.50
CA TYR A 77 -13.09 -0.98 -5.94
C TYR A 77 -14.13 0.05 -6.38
N MET A 78 -13.68 1.26 -6.70
CA MET A 78 -14.52 2.22 -7.41
C MET A 78 -14.44 1.83 -8.88
N PRO A 79 -15.53 1.32 -9.49
CA PRO A 79 -15.54 1.13 -10.93
C PRO A 79 -15.23 2.48 -11.57
N PRO A 80 -14.45 2.51 -12.66
CA PRO A 80 -14.23 3.74 -13.40
C PRO A 80 -15.61 4.33 -13.68
N SER A 81 -15.85 5.55 -13.19
CA SER A 81 -17.08 6.29 -13.50
C SER A 81 -17.27 6.16 -15.01
N PRO A 82 -18.42 5.66 -15.50
CA PRO A 82 -18.71 5.68 -16.92
C PRO A 82 -18.35 7.08 -17.36
N ARG A 83 -17.33 7.23 -18.21
CA ARG A 83 -17.07 8.54 -18.80
C ARG A 83 -18.41 8.88 -19.38
N THR A 84 -19.09 9.89 -18.83
CA THR A 84 -20.10 10.61 -19.58
C THR A 84 -19.34 10.98 -20.83
N SER A 85 -19.59 10.21 -21.88
CA SER A 85 -19.03 10.50 -23.17
C SER A 85 -19.50 11.92 -23.40
N MET A 86 -18.61 12.82 -23.80
CA MET A 86 -18.97 14.22 -23.99
C MET A 86 -20.14 14.39 -24.99
N GLY A 87 -20.55 13.31 -25.68
CA GLY A 87 -21.79 13.18 -26.45
C GLY A 87 -23.08 12.76 -25.72
N ASP A 88 -23.04 12.20 -24.49
CA ASP A 88 -24.26 11.81 -23.75
C ASP A 88 -25.07 13.04 -23.30
N GLY A 89 -24.38 14.13 -22.97
CA GLY A 89 -24.99 15.43 -22.66
C GLY A 89 -25.67 16.07 -23.87
N GLU A 90 -25.02 16.02 -25.04
CA GLU A 90 -25.57 16.51 -26.31
C GLU A 90 -26.78 15.68 -26.76
N ILE A 91 -26.74 14.34 -26.60
CA ILE A 91 -27.88 13.47 -26.95
C ILE A 91 -29.06 13.69 -25.98
N GLN A 92 -28.80 13.89 -24.68
CA GLN A 92 -29.84 14.26 -23.70
C GLN A 92 -30.46 15.63 -24.02
N LEU A 93 -29.64 16.62 -24.39
CA LEU A 93 -30.12 17.95 -24.74
C LEU A 93 -30.94 17.93 -26.04
N ALA A 94 -30.45 17.24 -27.07
CA ALA A 94 -31.16 17.08 -28.34
C ALA A 94 -32.48 16.32 -28.16
N SER A 95 -32.51 15.27 -27.32
CA SER A 95 -33.75 14.55 -26.99
C SER A 95 -34.75 15.44 -26.28
N LYS A 96 -34.32 16.25 -25.30
CA LYS A 96 -35.22 17.19 -24.60
C LYS A 96 -35.78 18.26 -25.53
N VAL A 97 -34.94 18.85 -26.39
CA VAL A 97 -35.39 19.85 -27.37
C VAL A 97 -36.39 19.24 -28.37
N ALA A 98 -36.14 18.00 -28.83
CA ALA A 98 -37.07 17.30 -29.70
C ALA A 98 -38.42 17.03 -29.02
N THR A 99 -38.41 16.57 -27.76
CA THR A 99 -39.65 16.36 -26.98
C THR A 99 -40.43 17.66 -26.77
N GLU A 100 -39.74 18.76 -26.47
CA GLU A 100 -40.39 20.06 -26.23
C GLU A 100 -41.01 20.63 -27.52
N ARG A 101 -40.36 20.44 -28.66
CA ARG A 101 -40.90 20.78 -29.99
C ARG A 101 -42.12 19.93 -30.32
N VAL A 102 -42.08 18.63 -30.09
CA VAL A 102 -43.23 17.73 -30.34
C VAL A 102 -44.42 18.11 -29.45
N VAL A 103 -44.21 18.44 -28.17
CA VAL A 103 -45.28 18.88 -27.28
C VAL A 103 -45.88 20.22 -27.71
N SER A 104 -45.06 21.15 -28.23
CA SER A 104 -45.54 22.43 -28.77
C SER A 104 -46.36 22.29 -30.06
N GLU A 105 -46.11 21.25 -30.86
CA GLU A 105 -46.76 21.01 -32.16
C GLU A 105 -48.05 20.16 -32.06
N VAL A 106 -48.44 19.70 -30.86
CA VAL A 106 -49.75 19.08 -30.62
C VAL A 106 -50.72 20.19 -30.17
N PRO A 107 -51.43 20.88 -31.09
CA PRO A 107 -52.50 21.77 -30.67
C PRO A 107 -53.55 20.97 -29.93
N MET A 108 -54.12 21.56 -28.88
CA MET A 108 -55.27 21.05 -28.14
C MET A 108 -56.35 20.47 -29.08
N VAL A 109 -56.27 19.16 -29.35
CA VAL A 109 -57.34 18.34 -29.92
C VAL A 109 -57.73 17.34 -28.83
N VAL A 110 -58.11 17.88 -27.67
CA VAL A 110 -58.97 17.18 -26.72
C VAL A 110 -59.96 18.23 -26.23
N LYS A 111 -61.13 18.23 -26.87
CA LYS A 111 -62.34 18.85 -26.37
C LYS A 111 -63.34 17.73 -26.13
#